data_AF-K2BAF0-F1
#
_entry.id   AF-K2BAF0-F1
#
_cell.length_a   1.000
_cell.length_b   1.000
_cell.length_c   1.000
_cell.angle_alpha   90.00
_cell.angle_beta   90.00
_cell.angle_gamma   90.00
#
_symmetry.space_group_name_H-M   'P 1'
#
loop_
_entity.id
_entity.type
_entity.pdbx_description
1 polymer ?
#
loop_
_entity_poly.entity_id
_entity_poly.type
_entity_poly.pdbx_seq_one_letter_code
_entity_poly.pdbx_strand_id
1 'polypeptide(L)'
;ASTPMGDAKPGWKVLRALATLSHLSGFSYQNIAAIGDTIKKQLDNHFSATARSTSITLPTFNDKIVVPEWSLYRDNALVRRAKALQELV
;
A
#
# COMPACT_ATOMS: atom_id res chain seq x y z
N ALA A 1 -0.86 19.91 -4.43
CA ALA A 1 -1.77 18.91 -3.84
C ALA A 1 -3.12 19.56 -3.59
N SER A 2 -4.23 18.87 -3.86
CA SER A 2 -5.59 19.40 -3.68
C SER A 2 -6.19 18.98 -2.35
N THR A 3 -7.17 19.74 -1.85
CA THR A 3 -7.98 19.33 -0.70
C THR A 3 -8.83 18.10 -1.06
N PRO A 4 -9.11 17.20 -0.08
CA PRO A 4 -10.00 16.07 -0.31
C PRO A 4 -11.38 16.57 -0.76
N MET A 5 -12.00 15.88 -1.72
CA MET A 5 -13.34 16.25 -2.19
C MET A 5 -14.41 15.78 -1.21
N GLY A 6 -15.42 16.63 -0.97
CA GLY A 6 -16.56 16.32 -0.10
C GLY A 6 -16.14 15.96 1.33
N ASP A 7 -16.71 14.87 1.86
CA ASP A 7 -16.45 14.38 3.22
C ASP A 7 -15.24 13.45 3.34
N ALA A 8 -14.42 13.34 2.29
CA ALA A 8 -13.25 12.48 2.31
C ALA A 8 -12.31 12.83 3.47
N LYS A 9 -11.95 11.81 4.27
CA LYS A 9 -11.02 11.93 5.40
C LYS A 9 -9.69 11.24 5.05
N PRO A 10 -8.58 11.65 5.68
CA PRO A 10 -7.31 10.93 5.57
C PRO A 10 -7.49 9.44 5.93
N GLY A 11 -6.90 8.55 5.13
CA GLY A 11 -7.11 7.10 5.27
C GLY A 11 -6.80 6.56 6.68
N TRP A 12 -5.75 7.05 7.33
CA TRP A 12 -5.39 6.65 8.69
C TRP A 12 -6.48 6.96 9.73
N LYS A 13 -7.23 8.06 9.57
CA LYS A 13 -8.34 8.41 10.46
C LYS A 13 -9.52 7.47 10.27
N VAL A 14 -9.79 7.08 9.02
CA VAL A 14 -10.82 6.10 8.68
C VAL A 14 -10.47 4.74 9.28
N LEU A 15 -9.22 4.28 9.11
CA LEU A 15 -8.74 3.03 9.70
C LEU A 15 -8.82 3.05 11.24
N ARG A 16 -8.42 4.14 11.89
CA ARG A 16 -8.55 4.31 13.34
C ARG A 16 -10.01 4.23 13.79
N ALA A 17 -10.92 4.92 13.08
CA ALA A 17 -12.34 4.92 13.41
C ALA A 17 -12.93 3.50 13.28
N LEU A 18 -12.62 2.80 12.18
CA LEU A 18 -13.05 1.41 11.98
C LEU A 18 -12.51 0.48 13.07
N ALA A 19 -11.23 0.60 13.42
CA ALA A 19 -10.63 -0.18 14.50
C ALA A 19 -11.30 0.10 15.86
N THR A 20 -11.66 1.36 16.13
CA THR A 20 -12.38 1.75 17.35
C THR A 20 -13.77 1.11 17.39
N LEU A 21 -14.51 1.14 16.28
CA LEU A 21 -15.82 0.50 16.14
C LEU A 21 -15.74 -1.02 16.28
N SER A 22 -14.67 -1.63 15.79
CA SER A 22 -14.41 -3.07 15.89
C SER A 22 -13.70 -3.49 17.18
N HIS A 23 -13.49 -2.57 18.14
CA HIS A 23 -12.78 -2.82 19.40
C HIS A 23 -11.37 -3.44 19.22
N LEU A 24 -10.68 -3.10 18.13
CA LEU A 24 -9.33 -3.58 17.84
C LEU A 24 -8.29 -2.72 18.56
N SER A 25 -7.36 -3.38 19.25
CA SER A 25 -6.21 -2.74 19.87
C SER A 25 -5.13 -2.39 18.83
N GLY A 26 -4.21 -1.49 19.19
CA GLY A 26 -3.06 -1.12 18.34
C GLY A 26 -3.29 0.01 17.34
N PHE A 27 -4.49 0.60 17.26
CA PHE A 27 -4.80 1.71 16.34
C PHE A 27 -5.02 3.07 17.02
N SER A 28 -4.68 3.22 18.30
CA SER A 28 -4.96 4.40 19.13
C SER A 28 -4.09 5.64 18.86
N TYR A 29 -3.61 5.82 17.63
CA TYR A 29 -2.75 6.94 17.25
C TYR A 29 -3.54 8.26 17.24
N GLN A 30 -2.94 9.32 17.80
CA GLN A 30 -3.56 10.65 17.85
C GLN A 30 -3.10 11.61 16.77
N ASN A 31 -1.91 11.37 16.19
CA ASN A 31 -1.35 12.19 15.13
C ASN A 31 -0.65 11.31 14.08
N ILE A 32 -0.44 11.87 12.89
CA ILE A 32 0.18 11.16 11.76
C ILE A 32 1.69 10.94 11.99
N ALA A 33 2.35 11.84 12.73
CA ALA A 33 3.77 11.73 13.04
C ALA A 33 4.08 10.47 13.85
N ALA A 34 3.27 10.16 14.86
CA ALA A 34 3.39 8.95 15.67
C ALA A 34 3.28 7.68 14.82
N ILE A 35 2.36 7.66 13.85
CA ILE A 35 2.25 6.54 12.90
C ILE A 35 3.55 6.41 12.10
N GLY A 36 4.02 7.51 11.52
CA GLY A 36 5.28 7.56 10.77
C GLY A 36 6.48 7.09 11.59
N ASP A 37 6.62 7.57 12.82
CA ASP A 37 7.71 7.19 13.73
C ASP A 37 7.65 5.71 14.10
N THR A 38 6.45 5.15 14.31
CA THR A 38 6.31 3.72 14.60
C THR A 38 6.69 2.85 13.41
N ILE A 39 6.23 3.21 12.20
CA ILE A 39 6.59 2.51 10.96
C ILE A 39 8.09 2.64 10.70
N LYS A 40 8.65 3.83 10.90
CA LYS A 40 10.09 4.08 10.73
C LYS A 40 10.92 3.23 11.68
N LYS A 41 10.58 3.18 12.97
CA LYS A 41 11.26 2.31 13.95
C LYS A 41 11.16 0.84 13.55
N GLN A 42 10.01 0.37 13.08
CA GLN A 42 9.85 -1.00 12.59
C GLN A 42 10.74 -1.24 11.36
N LEU A 43 10.76 -0.30 10.42
CA LEU A 43 11.59 -0.40 9.23
C LEU A 43 13.08 -0.40 9.57
N ASP A 44 13.54 0.51 10.43
CA ASP A 44 14.93 0.60 10.88
C ASP A 44 15.39 -0.69 11.58
N ASN A 45 14.49 -1.38 12.29
CA ASN A 45 14.76 -2.68 12.91
C ASN A 45 14.89 -3.83 11.90
N HIS A 46 14.25 -3.74 10.73
CA HIS A 46 14.21 -4.81 9.73
C HIS A 46 15.06 -4.54 8.49
N PHE A 47 15.40 -3.28 8.23
CA PHE A 47 16.03 -2.82 7.01
C PHE A 47 17.39 -2.21 7.33
N SER A 48 18.46 -2.97 7.06
CA SER A 48 19.80 -2.38 6.99
C SER A 48 19.98 -1.78 5.59
N ALA A 49 20.44 -0.54 5.50
CA ALA A 49 20.75 0.13 4.23
C ALA A 49 21.92 -0.52 3.45
N THR A 50 22.48 -1.62 3.97
CA THR A 50 23.49 -2.41 3.27
C THR A 50 22.80 -3.37 2.30
N ALA A 51 23.25 -3.39 1.05
CA ALA A 51 22.76 -4.33 0.05
C ALA A 51 23.04 -5.76 0.52
N ARG A 52 22.02 -6.40 1.09
CA ARG A 52 22.10 -7.78 1.55
C ARG A 52 21.91 -8.68 0.33
N SER A 53 23.01 -9.20 -0.21
CA SER A 53 22.94 -10.27 -1.21
C SER A 53 22.38 -11.53 -0.54
N THR A 54 21.07 -11.72 -0.64
CA THR A 54 20.42 -12.95 -0.20
C THR A 54 20.47 -13.95 -1.34
N SER A 55 21.13 -15.09 -1.13
CA SER A 55 20.97 -16.25 -2.03
C SER A 55 19.57 -16.82 -1.81
N ILE A 56 18.67 -16.56 -2.76
CA ILE A 56 17.31 -17.09 -2.74
C ILE A 56 17.31 -18.35 -3.61
N THR A 57 17.00 -19.49 -3.00
CA THR A 57 16.73 -20.72 -3.76
C THR A 57 15.29 -20.66 -4.23
N LEU A 58 15.09 -20.49 -5.53
CA LEU A 58 13.75 -20.56 -6.12
C LEU A 58 13.27 -22.01 -6.11
N PRO A 59 12.02 -22.28 -5.69
CA PRO A 59 11.44 -23.61 -5.83
C PRO A 59 11.35 -23.99 -7.31
N THR A 60 11.65 -25.23 -7.63
CA THR A 60 11.51 -25.79 -8.97
C THR A 60 10.03 -25.95 -9.31
N PHE A 61 9.56 -25.20 -10.33
CA PHE A 61 8.23 -25.37 -10.90
C PHE A 61 8.33 -26.21 -12.18
N ASN A 62 7.68 -27.37 -12.21
CA ASN A 62 7.60 -28.23 -13.40
C ASN A 62 6.45 -27.85 -14.35
N ASP A 63 5.51 -27.04 -13.88
CA ASP A 63 4.33 -26.62 -14.64
C ASP A 63 4.52 -25.24 -15.27
N LYS A 64 3.91 -25.03 -16.44
CA LYS A 64 3.88 -23.71 -17.08
C LYS A 64 3.01 -22.76 -16.27
N ILE A 65 3.60 -21.71 -15.72
CA ILE A 65 2.86 -20.62 -15.08
C ILE A 65 2.29 -19.73 -16.19
N VAL A 66 0.96 -19.66 -16.29
CA VAL A 66 0.28 -18.72 -17.17
C VAL A 66 0.22 -17.37 -16.47
N VAL A 67 0.95 -16.38 -17.00
CA VAL A 67 0.88 -14.99 -16.54
C VAL A 67 -0.08 -14.26 -17.47
N PRO A 68 -1.25 -13.82 -17.00
CA PRO A 68 -2.14 -13.01 -17.83
C PRO A 68 -1.49 -11.66 -18.12
N GLU A 69 -1.70 -11.16 -19.34
CA GLU A 69 -1.23 -9.82 -19.71
C GLU A 69 -1.91 -8.78 -18.82
N TRP A 70 -1.10 -7.97 -18.12
CA TRP A 70 -1.60 -6.90 -17.28
C TRP A 70 -1.60 -5.60 -18.08
N SER A 71 -2.79 -5.09 -18.40
CA SER A 71 -2.91 -3.81 -19.11
C SER A 71 -2.37 -2.66 -18.27
N LEU A 72 -1.44 -1.89 -18.84
CA LEU A 72 -0.80 -0.73 -18.22
C LEU A 72 -1.84 0.27 -17.67
N TYR A 73 -2.97 0.43 -18.36
CA TYR A 73 -4.00 1.41 -18.01
C TYR A 73 -5.08 0.87 -17.06
N ARG A 74 -4.91 -0.35 -16.52
CA ARG A 74 -5.85 -0.95 -15.56
C ARG A 74 -5.25 -1.24 -14.18
N ASP A 75 -4.04 -0.76 -13.94
CA ASP A 75 -3.28 -0.98 -12.71
C ASP A 75 -4.04 -0.53 -11.44
N ASN A 76 -4.30 0.77 -11.29
CA ASN A 76 -4.88 1.32 -10.07
C ASN A 76 -6.16 2.13 -10.31
N ALA A 77 -6.84 2.48 -9.23
CA ALA A 77 -8.13 3.17 -9.29
C ALA A 77 -8.06 4.57 -9.91
N LEU A 78 -6.92 5.27 -9.83
CA LEU A 78 -6.75 6.60 -10.46
C LEU A 78 -6.63 6.44 -11.97
N VAL A 79 -5.75 5.55 -12.42
CA VAL A 79 -5.52 5.28 -13.86
C VAL A 79 -6.81 4.78 -14.51
N ARG A 80 -7.56 3.88 -13.85
CA ARG A 80 -8.86 3.38 -14.33
C ARG A 80 -9.95 4.44 -14.47
N ARG A 81 -9.88 5.53 -13.70
CA ARG A 81 -10.87 6.63 -13.75
C ARG A 81 -10.41 7.80 -14.62
N ALA A 82 -9.16 7.81 -15.05
CA ALA A 82 -8.60 8.85 -15.90
C ALA A 82 -9.08 8.65 -17.34
N LYS A 83 -10.08 9.43 -17.77
CA LYS A 83 -10.68 9.34 -19.10
C LYS A 83 -9.63 9.37 -20.23
N ALA A 84 -8.67 10.30 -20.16
CA ALA A 84 -7.59 10.42 -21.14
C ALA A 84 -6.71 9.16 -21.29
N LEU A 85 -6.60 8.35 -20.24
CA LEU A 85 -5.82 7.10 -20.26
C LEU A 85 -6.65 5.89 -20.72
N GLN A 86 -7.97 5.96 -20.60
CA GLN A 86 -8.85 4.89 -21.06
C GLN A 86 -9.20 4.99 -22.55
N GLU A 87 -9.12 6.19 -23.15
CA GLU A 87 -9.37 6.39 -24.59
C GLU A 87 -8.22 5.88 -25.49
N LEU A 88 -7.05 5.59 -24.91
CA LEU A 88 -5.87 5.10 -25.63
C LEU A 88 -5.82 3.56 -25.78
N VAL A 89 -6.82 2.85 -25.24
CA VAL A 89 -6.96 1.38 -25.25
C VAL A 89 -8.13 0.98 -26.14
#